data_AF-A0A2F0ATS1-F1
#
_entry.id   AF-A0A2F0ATS1-F1
#
_cell.length_a   1.000
_cell.length_b   1.000
_cell.length_c   1.000
_cell.angle_alpha   90.00
_cell.angle_beta   90.00
_cell.angle_gamma   90.00
#
_symmetry.space_group_name_H-M   'P 1'
#
loop_
_entity.id
_entity.type
_entity.pdbx_description
1 polymer ?
#
loop_
_entity_poly.entity_id
_entity_poly.type
_entity_poly.pdbx_seq_one_letter_code
_entity_poly.pdbx_strand_id
1 'polypeptide(L)'
;MGIMLGGELRLFIDWPSLMMTVGGGFIFCYGVHSPSALNEALRMANGSGSVSPADAQRYDAVLETFSNTLIASGVIGTLIGMVNMLANMDEPKHIGPACAVAILTLLYAAILSGVVINPLRGRLKSRVDGVMASSKGPSATLPASFFIMISILLMTMTVLEIS
;
A
#
# COMPACT_ATOMS: atom_id res chain seq x y z
N MET A 1 10.19 6.10 26.09
CA MET A 1 9.26 6.26 24.94
C MET A 1 9.73 5.35 23.81
N GLY A 2 9.07 4.20 23.60
CA GLY A 2 8.95 3.57 22.27
C GLY A 2 9.84 2.40 21.84
N ILE A 3 11.06 2.20 22.38
CA ILE A 3 11.94 1.05 21.99
C ILE A 3 12.19 0.08 23.17
N MET A 4 11.52 0.26 24.30
CA MET A 4 11.65 -0.58 25.50
C MET A 4 10.82 -1.89 25.46
N LEU A 5 10.60 -2.48 24.29
CA LEU A 5 9.75 -3.68 24.14
C LEU A 5 10.44 -4.89 23.52
N GLY A 6 11.78 -4.96 23.55
CA GLY A 6 12.58 -6.21 23.60
C GLY A 6 12.28 -7.36 22.62
N GLY A 7 11.45 -7.16 21.59
CA GLY A 7 11.06 -8.18 20.64
C GLY A 7 12.15 -8.37 19.60
N GLU A 8 12.46 -9.61 19.27
CA GLU A 8 13.38 -9.91 18.19
C GLU A 8 12.83 -9.34 16.88
N LEU A 9 13.60 -8.47 16.21
CA LEU A 9 13.25 -7.90 14.89
C LEU A 9 12.90 -8.99 13.85
N ARG A 10 13.40 -10.21 14.08
CA ARG A 10 13.12 -11.42 13.31
C ARG A 10 11.63 -11.79 13.29
N LEU A 11 10.85 -11.43 14.31
CA LEU A 11 9.40 -11.67 14.36
C LEU A 11 8.64 -10.90 13.26
N PHE A 12 9.18 -9.77 12.82
CA PHE A 12 8.59 -8.92 11.79
C PHE A 12 9.10 -9.24 10.38
N ILE A 13 9.90 -10.29 10.19
CA ILE A 13 10.40 -10.71 8.88
C ILE A 13 9.82 -12.11 8.57
N ASP A 14 8.61 -12.11 8.01
CA ASP A 14 7.95 -13.32 7.52
C ASP A 14 8.08 -13.41 6.00
N TRP A 15 8.83 -14.40 5.53
CA TRP A 15 9.14 -14.55 4.11
C TRP A 15 7.92 -14.87 3.25
N PRO A 16 6.98 -15.75 3.68
CA PRO A 16 5.71 -15.96 2.98
C PRO A 16 4.93 -14.66 2.78
N SER A 17 4.74 -13.87 3.84
CA SER A 17 4.00 -12.60 3.77
C SER A 17 4.68 -11.57 2.87
N LEU A 18 6.01 -11.49 2.90
CA LEU A 18 6.78 -10.61 1.99
C LEU A 18 6.62 -11.01 0.52
N MET A 19 6.71 -12.31 0.23
CA MET A 19 6.52 -12.82 -1.12
C MET A 19 5.11 -12.61 -1.64
N MET A 20 4.09 -12.75 -0.78
CA MET A 20 2.71 -12.49 -1.14
C MET A 20 2.46 -11.01 -1.46
N THR A 21 2.94 -10.11 -0.60
CA THR A 21 2.74 -8.66 -0.79
C THR A 21 3.55 -8.15 -1.98
N VAL A 22 4.86 -8.40 -2.01
CA VAL A 22 5.73 -7.88 -3.07
C VAL A 22 5.43 -8.58 -4.40
N GLY A 23 5.34 -9.91 -4.39
CA GLY A 23 5.04 -10.71 -5.56
C GLY A 23 3.67 -10.39 -6.13
N GLY A 24 2.63 -10.32 -5.28
CA GLY A 24 1.28 -9.94 -5.69
C GLY A 24 1.22 -8.53 -6.28
N GLY A 25 1.89 -7.56 -5.66
CA GLY A 25 2.01 -6.20 -6.19
C GLY A 25 2.64 -6.17 -7.60
N PHE A 26 3.73 -6.88 -7.82
CA PHE A 26 4.36 -6.96 -9.15
C PHE A 26 3.50 -7.71 -10.17
N ILE A 27 2.95 -8.87 -9.80
CA ILE A 27 2.10 -9.67 -10.70
C ILE A 27 0.88 -8.88 -11.15
N PHE A 28 0.16 -8.24 -10.23
CA PHE A 28 -1.00 -7.44 -10.60
C PHE A 28 -0.61 -6.18 -11.38
N CYS A 29 0.49 -5.53 -11.05
CA CYS A 29 0.97 -4.40 -11.82
C CYS A 29 1.35 -4.80 -13.25
N TYR A 30 2.00 -5.95 -13.44
CA TYR A 30 2.33 -6.48 -14.76
C TYR A 30 1.11 -6.96 -15.56
N GLY A 31 0.01 -7.27 -14.89
CA GLY A 31 -1.27 -7.54 -15.53
C GLY A 31 -1.92 -6.28 -16.14
N VAL A 32 -1.53 -5.09 -15.69
CA VAL A 32 -2.09 -3.81 -16.15
C VAL A 32 -1.11 -3.02 -17.02
N HIS A 33 0.17 -3.01 -16.65
CA HIS A 33 1.23 -2.25 -17.31
C HIS A 33 2.35 -3.17 -17.74
N SER A 34 3.10 -2.78 -18.79
CA SER A 34 4.27 -3.55 -19.20
C SER A 34 5.36 -3.51 -18.12
N PRO A 35 6.18 -4.58 -17.96
CA PRO A 35 7.27 -4.59 -17.00
C PRO A 35 8.29 -3.45 -17.22
N SER A 36 8.49 -3.05 -18.48
CA SER A 36 9.32 -1.91 -18.84
C SER A 36 8.77 -0.59 -18.28
N ALA A 37 7.45 -0.39 -18.32
CA ALA A 37 6.82 0.85 -17.85
C ALA A 37 7.04 1.08 -16.36
N LEU A 38 6.95 0.02 -15.53
CA LEU A 38 7.21 0.13 -14.10
C LEU A 38 8.69 0.47 -13.81
N ASN A 39 9.61 -0.21 -14.48
CA ASN A 39 11.05 0.04 -14.31
C ASN A 39 11.44 1.45 -14.78
N GLU A 40 10.88 1.92 -15.90
CA GLU A 40 11.07 3.30 -16.37
C GLU A 40 10.50 4.30 -15.37
N ALA A 41 9.26 4.12 -14.90
CA ALA A 41 8.64 5.01 -13.93
C ALA A 41 9.46 5.11 -12.63
N LEU A 42 9.99 3.99 -12.13
CA LEU A 42 10.87 3.97 -10.95
C LEU A 42 12.21 4.67 -11.20
N ARG A 43 12.83 4.47 -12.37
CA ARG A 43 14.09 5.15 -12.75
C ARG A 43 13.90 6.66 -12.88
N MET A 44 12.80 7.07 -13.49
CA MET A 44 12.43 8.48 -13.65
C MET A 44 12.10 9.12 -12.30
N ALA A 45 11.41 8.42 -11.41
CA ALA A 45 11.17 8.91 -10.04
C ALA A 45 12.47 9.11 -9.25
N ASN A 46 13.49 8.26 -9.47
CA ASN A 46 14.78 8.33 -8.78
C ASN A 46 15.78 9.34 -9.35
N GLY A 47 15.44 10.11 -10.39
CA GLY A 47 16.26 11.24 -10.84
C GLY A 47 17.04 11.03 -12.13
N SER A 48 16.80 9.96 -12.88
CA SER A 48 17.50 9.73 -14.15
C SER A 48 16.80 10.48 -15.29
N GLY A 49 17.42 11.54 -15.86
CA GLY A 49 16.98 12.19 -17.11
C GLY A 49 15.89 13.27 -17.00
N SER A 50 15.71 14.07 -18.05
CA SER A 50 14.63 15.06 -18.16
C SER A 50 13.30 14.39 -18.51
N VAL A 51 12.21 14.73 -17.81
CA VAL A 51 10.89 14.13 -18.01
C VAL A 51 9.95 15.16 -18.63
N SER A 52 9.33 14.81 -19.76
CA SER A 52 8.28 15.62 -20.38
C SER A 52 7.02 15.61 -19.49
N PRO A 53 6.23 16.70 -19.42
CA PRO A 53 4.99 16.72 -18.62
C PRO A 53 4.00 15.60 -18.98
N ALA A 54 3.91 15.24 -20.27
CA ALA A 54 3.04 14.14 -20.72
C ALA A 54 3.53 12.77 -20.20
N ASP A 55 4.84 12.53 -20.24
CA ASP A 55 5.43 11.27 -19.77
C ASP A 55 5.36 11.16 -18.24
N ALA A 56 5.48 12.28 -17.54
CA ALA A 56 5.36 12.29 -16.08
C ALA A 56 3.98 11.86 -15.59
N GLN A 57 2.90 12.26 -16.28
CA GLN A 57 1.55 11.79 -15.95
C GLN A 57 1.44 10.27 -16.13
N ARG A 58 2.02 9.74 -17.22
CA ARG A 58 2.06 8.30 -17.47
C ARG A 58 2.83 7.56 -16.37
N TYR A 59 4.01 8.05 -16.00
CA TYR A 59 4.83 7.45 -14.94
C TYR A 59 4.17 7.54 -13.56
N ASP A 60 3.49 8.66 -13.22
CA ASP A 60 2.72 8.76 -11.98
C ASP A 60 1.58 7.74 -11.93
N ALA A 61 0.86 7.56 -13.03
CA ALA A 61 -0.22 6.57 -13.13
C ALA A 61 0.29 5.13 -12.95
N VAL A 62 1.47 4.81 -13.49
CA VAL A 62 2.11 3.50 -13.30
C VAL A 62 2.48 3.29 -11.82
N LEU A 63 3.09 4.27 -11.17
CA LEU A 63 3.46 4.19 -9.75
C LEU A 63 2.23 4.15 -8.83
N GLU A 64 1.17 4.89 -9.17
CA GLU A 64 -0.12 4.82 -8.48
C GLU A 64 -0.75 3.44 -8.60
N THR A 65 -0.75 2.86 -9.79
CA THR A 65 -1.22 1.50 -10.02
C THR A 65 -0.41 0.52 -9.17
N PHE A 66 0.93 0.64 -9.16
CA PHE A 66 1.77 -0.23 -8.36
C PHE A 66 1.48 -0.12 -6.86
N SER A 67 1.33 1.10 -6.34
CA SER A 67 0.90 1.37 -4.96
C SER A 67 -0.43 0.68 -4.63
N ASN A 68 -1.45 0.84 -5.48
CA ASN A 68 -2.76 0.24 -5.27
C ASN A 68 -2.71 -1.28 -5.32
N THR A 69 -1.91 -1.85 -6.22
CA THR A 69 -1.73 -3.31 -6.32
C THR A 69 -1.01 -3.91 -5.12
N LEU A 70 -0.07 -3.17 -4.51
CA LEU A 70 0.56 -3.57 -3.24
C LEU A 70 -0.47 -3.64 -2.11
N ILE A 71 -1.31 -2.61 -1.97
CA ILE A 71 -2.40 -2.61 -0.97
C ILE A 71 -3.38 -3.76 -1.22
N ALA A 72 -3.82 -3.95 -2.47
CA ALA A 72 -4.72 -5.04 -2.83
C ALA A 72 -4.12 -6.41 -2.49
N SER A 73 -2.83 -6.63 -2.79
CA SER A 73 -2.13 -7.87 -2.43
C SER A 73 -2.03 -8.09 -0.92
N GLY A 74 -1.82 -7.01 -0.14
CA GLY A 74 -1.80 -7.06 1.33
C GLY A 74 -3.14 -7.50 1.91
N VAL A 75 -4.25 -6.95 1.38
CA VAL A 75 -5.62 -7.32 1.78
C VAL A 75 -5.89 -8.78 1.43
N ILE A 76 -5.50 -9.26 0.24
CA ILE A 76 -5.62 -10.67 -0.14
C ILE A 76 -4.84 -11.56 0.85
N GLY A 77 -3.63 -11.14 1.24
CA GLY A 77 -2.85 -11.87 2.25
C GLY A 77 -3.53 -11.93 3.62
N THR A 78 -4.19 -10.85 4.03
CA THR A 78 -4.99 -10.83 5.27
C THR A 78 -6.15 -11.82 5.19
N LEU A 79 -6.85 -11.87 4.05
CA LEU A 79 -7.92 -12.85 3.84
C LEU A 79 -7.39 -14.29 3.89
N ILE A 80 -6.24 -14.58 3.28
CA ILE A 80 -5.61 -15.91 3.33
C ILE A 80 -5.26 -16.30 4.76
N GLY A 81 -4.67 -15.39 5.53
CA GLY A 81 -4.36 -15.63 6.94
C GLY A 81 -5.62 -15.91 7.77
N MET A 82 -6.70 -15.15 7.56
CA MET A 82 -7.99 -15.39 8.23
C MET A 82 -8.62 -16.72 7.84
N VAL A 83 -8.58 -17.10 6.56
CA VAL A 83 -9.06 -18.43 6.11
C VAL A 83 -8.28 -19.54 6.80
N ASN A 84 -6.95 -19.41 6.91
CA ASN A 84 -6.11 -20.39 7.59
C ASN A 84 -6.39 -20.45 9.10
N MET A 85 -6.72 -19.34 9.75
CA MET A 85 -7.14 -19.34 11.15
C MET A 85 -8.44 -20.14 11.34
N LEU A 86 -9.44 -19.87 10.51
CA LEU A 86 -10.73 -20.56 10.56
C LEU A 86 -10.60 -22.06 10.25
N ALA A 87 -9.73 -22.43 9.31
CA ALA A 87 -9.49 -23.82 8.94
C ALA A 87 -8.82 -24.65 10.04
N ASN A 88 -8.11 -24.02 10.98
CA ASN A 88 -7.33 -24.69 12.03
C ASN A 88 -7.79 -24.28 13.44
N MET A 89 -9.07 -23.92 13.60
CA MET A 89 -9.59 -23.39 14.85
C MET A 89 -9.57 -24.41 16.00
N ASP A 90 -9.57 -25.70 15.68
CA ASP A 90 -9.55 -26.80 16.65
C ASP A 90 -8.17 -26.95 17.34
N GLU A 91 -7.11 -26.38 16.77
CA GLU A 91 -5.75 -26.44 17.31
C GLU A 91 -5.15 -25.03 17.56
N PRO A 92 -5.22 -24.52 18.80
CA PRO A 92 -4.80 -23.15 19.13
C PRO A 92 -3.36 -22.79 18.76
N LYS A 93 -2.47 -23.79 18.63
CA LYS A 93 -1.07 -23.60 18.24
C LYS A 93 -0.91 -23.06 16.81
N HIS A 94 -1.88 -23.31 15.93
CA HIS A 94 -1.84 -22.88 14.52
C HIS A 94 -2.43 -21.47 14.30
N ILE A 95 -3.16 -20.94 15.28
CA ILE A 95 -3.79 -19.61 15.18
C ILE A 95 -2.74 -18.49 15.14
N GLY A 96 -1.68 -18.59 15.98
CA GLY A 96 -0.62 -17.59 16.07
C GLY A 96 0.07 -17.33 14.72
N PRO A 97 0.62 -18.35 14.05
CA PRO A 97 1.23 -18.20 12.72
C PRO A 97 0.28 -17.65 11.65
N ALA A 98 -0.98 -18.10 11.62
CA ALA A 98 -1.95 -17.63 10.63
C ALA A 98 -2.35 -16.15 10.85
N CYS A 99 -2.48 -15.75 12.11
CA CYS A 99 -2.70 -14.36 12.49
C CYS A 99 -1.50 -13.46 12.14
N ALA A 100 -0.26 -13.97 12.34
CA ALA A 100 0.95 -13.26 11.97
C ALA A 100 0.98 -12.95 10.47
N VAL A 101 0.70 -13.94 9.61
CA VAL A 101 0.59 -13.72 8.16
C VAL A 101 -0.45 -12.63 7.86
N ALA A 102 -1.63 -12.71 8.48
CA ALA A 102 -2.72 -11.78 8.19
C ALA A 102 -2.37 -10.31 8.47
N ILE A 103 -1.67 -10.05 9.58
CA ILE A 103 -1.29 -8.71 10.01
C ILE A 103 -0.03 -8.24 9.26
N LEU A 104 0.96 -9.12 9.06
CA LEU A 104 2.22 -8.76 8.41
C LEU A 104 2.05 -8.42 6.94
N THR A 105 1.19 -9.12 6.19
CA THR A 105 0.94 -8.78 4.77
C THR A 105 0.40 -7.37 4.61
N LEU A 106 -0.51 -6.96 5.49
CA LEU A 106 -1.11 -5.63 5.48
C LEU A 106 -0.12 -4.56 5.93
N LEU A 107 0.66 -4.85 6.96
CA LEU A 107 1.75 -3.98 7.43
C LEU A 107 2.77 -3.72 6.30
N TYR A 108 3.25 -4.77 5.64
CA TYR A 108 4.19 -4.63 4.54
C TYR A 108 3.60 -3.85 3.37
N ALA A 109 2.33 -4.10 3.03
CA ALA A 109 1.67 -3.38 1.95
C ALA A 109 1.55 -1.89 2.24
N ALA A 110 1.13 -1.53 3.46
CA ALA A 110 1.02 -0.14 3.91
C ALA A 110 2.37 0.57 3.92
N ILE A 111 3.44 -0.11 4.36
CA ILE A 111 4.80 0.44 4.35
C ILE A 111 5.27 0.64 2.91
N LEU A 112 5.15 -0.36 2.04
CA LEU A 112 5.62 -0.25 0.66
C LEU A 112 4.86 0.83 -0.11
N SER A 113 3.52 0.84 -0.04
CA SER A 113 2.71 1.85 -0.71
C SER A 113 2.94 3.26 -0.14
N GLY A 114 2.81 3.41 1.18
CA GLY A 114 2.82 4.69 1.85
C GLY A 114 4.21 5.31 2.02
N VAL A 115 5.21 4.49 2.35
CA VAL A 115 6.56 4.95 2.73
C VAL A 115 7.55 4.83 1.57
N VAL A 116 7.32 3.93 0.61
CA VAL A 116 8.23 3.76 -0.54
C VAL A 116 7.66 4.42 -1.81
N ILE A 117 6.47 4.03 -2.23
CA ILE A 117 5.94 4.47 -3.54
C ILE A 117 5.43 5.92 -3.52
N ASN A 118 4.69 6.33 -2.49
CA ASN A 118 4.16 7.69 -2.42
C ASN A 118 5.25 8.78 -2.42
N PRO A 119 6.37 8.64 -1.68
CA PRO A 119 7.48 9.58 -1.80
C PRO A 119 8.13 9.59 -3.18
N LEU A 120 8.25 8.44 -3.86
CA LEU A 120 8.75 8.36 -5.24
C LEU A 120 7.85 9.13 -6.22
N ARG A 121 6.53 9.00 -6.08
CA ARG A 121 5.55 9.80 -6.83
C ARG A 121 5.69 11.30 -6.56
N GLY A 122 5.86 11.67 -5.29
CA GLY A 122 6.12 13.06 -4.90
C GLY A 122 7.39 13.64 -5.54
N ARG A 123 8.48 12.86 -5.55
CA ARG A 123 9.73 13.23 -6.24
C ARG A 123 9.50 13.41 -7.73
N LEU A 124 8.82 12.47 -8.39
CA LEU A 124 8.50 12.58 -9.81
C LEU A 124 7.71 13.87 -10.13
N LYS A 125 6.67 14.19 -9.35
CA LYS A 125 5.87 15.41 -9.51
C LYS A 125 6.70 16.68 -9.32
N SER A 126 7.50 16.74 -8.26
CA SER A 126 8.36 17.90 -7.98
C SER A 126 9.35 18.23 -9.11
N ARG A 127 9.78 17.22 -9.88
CA ARG A 127 10.68 17.40 -11.03
C ARG A 127 10.00 18.02 -12.24
N VAL A 128 8.68 17.89 -12.33
CA VAL A 128 7.83 18.49 -13.36
C VAL A 128 7.33 19.84 -12.90
N ASP A 129 7.00 19.96 -11.61
CA ASP A 129 6.46 21.18 -11.01
C ASP A 129 7.51 22.28 -10.81
N GLY A 130 8.81 21.95 -10.84
CA GLY A 130 9.88 22.93 -11.10
C GLY A 130 9.74 23.65 -12.46
N VAL A 131 8.89 23.13 -13.37
CA VAL A 131 8.49 23.70 -14.65
C VAL A 131 6.97 24.00 -14.71
N MET A 132 6.14 23.43 -13.85
CA MET A 132 4.69 23.71 -13.78
C MET A 132 4.16 23.82 -12.35
N ALA A 133 4.37 24.98 -11.74
CA ALA A 133 3.53 25.44 -10.63
C ALA A 133 2.11 25.77 -11.14
N SER A 134 1.35 24.81 -11.69
CA SER A 134 -0.09 24.97 -11.93
C SER A 134 -0.73 23.66 -12.43
N SER A 135 -1.31 22.87 -11.53
CA SER A 135 -2.63 22.23 -11.75
C SER A 135 -3.13 21.56 -10.48
N LYS A 136 -3.39 22.38 -9.45
CA LYS A 136 -4.52 22.10 -8.56
C LYS A 136 -5.35 23.36 -8.50
N GLY A 137 -6.35 23.45 -9.38
CA GLY A 137 -7.50 24.30 -9.11
C GLY A 137 -8.15 23.84 -7.80
N PRO A 138 -8.73 24.74 -7.00
CA PRO A 138 -9.42 24.36 -5.77
C PRO A 138 -10.69 23.58 -6.13
N SER A 139 -10.63 22.26 -6.15
CA SER A 139 -11.84 21.45 -6.13
C SER A 139 -12.39 21.49 -4.71
N ALA A 140 -13.54 22.13 -4.53
CA ALA A 140 -14.38 22.04 -3.34
C ALA A 140 -15.01 20.64 -3.22
N THR A 141 -14.18 19.60 -3.31
CA THR A 141 -14.51 18.24 -2.91
C THR A 141 -14.05 18.11 -1.47
N LEU A 142 -14.96 17.72 -0.58
CA LEU A 142 -14.60 17.43 0.81
C LEU A 142 -13.38 16.50 0.79
N PRO A 143 -12.31 16.80 1.55
CA PRO A 143 -11.10 16.01 1.51
C PRO A 143 -11.48 14.56 1.84
N ALA A 144 -10.94 13.58 1.12
CA ALA A 144 -11.32 12.17 1.29
C ALA A 144 -11.23 11.70 2.77
N SER A 145 -10.38 12.34 3.58
CA SER A 145 -10.31 12.18 5.03
C SER A 145 -11.63 12.45 5.76
N PHE A 146 -12.44 13.39 5.28
CA PHE A 146 -13.73 13.76 5.87
C PHE A 146 -14.79 12.67 5.65
N PHE A 147 -14.82 12.06 4.45
CA PHE A 147 -15.70 10.92 4.16
C PHE A 147 -15.29 9.67 4.98
N ILE A 148 -14.00 9.43 5.12
CA ILE A 148 -13.47 8.33 5.94
C ILE A 148 -13.85 8.54 7.41
N MET A 149 -13.70 9.77 7.95
CA MET A 149 -14.12 10.09 9.31
C MET A 149 -15.62 9.89 9.53
N ILE A 150 -16.47 10.34 8.59
CA ILE A 150 -17.92 10.16 8.68
C ILE A 150 -18.30 8.68 8.62
N SER A 151 -17.67 7.89 7.74
CA SER A 151 -17.95 6.46 7.63
C SER A 151 -17.52 5.68 8.89
N ILE A 152 -16.38 6.04 9.50
CA ILE A 152 -15.91 5.43 10.75
C ILE A 152 -16.87 5.80 11.89
N LEU A 153 -17.27 7.07 11.98
CA LEU A 153 -18.24 7.53 12.98
C LEU A 153 -19.57 6.79 12.87
N LEU A 154 -20.13 6.67 11.65
CA LEU A 154 -21.37 5.96 11.39
C LEU A 154 -21.26 4.47 11.76
N MET A 155 -20.18 3.78 11.37
CA MET A 155 -19.97 2.39 11.79
C MET A 155 -19.90 2.24 13.31
N THR A 156 -19.21 3.14 14.01
CA THR A 156 -19.14 3.08 15.48
C THR A 156 -20.49 3.31 16.16
N MET A 157 -21.32 4.21 15.62
CA MET A 157 -22.67 4.45 16.13
C MET A 157 -23.59 3.23 15.91
N THR A 158 -23.54 2.61 14.73
CA THR A 158 -24.32 1.39 14.44
C THR A 158 -23.90 0.22 15.34
N VAL A 159 -22.62 0.06 15.64
CA VAL A 159 -22.14 -1.00 16.56
C VAL A 159 -22.61 -0.75 18.01
N LEU A 160 -22.70 0.51 18.43
CA LEU A 160 -23.19 0.89 19.76
C LEU A 160 -24.71 0.71 19.92
N GLU A 161 -25.50 0.87 18.86
CA GLU A 161 -26.96 0.63 18.91
C GLU A 161 -27.34 -0.86 18.94
N ILE A 162 -26.41 -1.75 18.57
CA ILE A 162 -26.61 -3.20 18.51
C ILE A 162 -26.12 -3.91 19.80
N SER A 163 -25.44 -3.20 20.71
CA SER A 163 -24.88 -3.73 21.98
C SER A 163 -25.75 -3.36 23.18
#